data_AF-A0A3D3KYP3-F1
#
_entry.id   AF-A0A3D3KYP3-F1
#
_cell.length_a   1.000
_cell.length_b   1.000
_cell.length_c   1.000
_cell.angle_alpha   90.00
_cell.angle_beta   90.00
_cell.angle_gamma   90.00
#
_symmetry.space_group_name_H-M   'P 1'
#
loop_
_entity.id
_entity.type
_entity.pdbx_description
1 polymer ?
#
loop_
_entity_poly.entity_id
_entity_poly.type
_entity_poly.pdbx_seq_one_letter_code
_entity_poly.pdbx_strand_id
1 'polypeptide(L)'
;MAGSMGQDELELVDRWWRAANYLSVGQIYLLSNPLLREPLAADHTKSRLLGHWGTTPGLNFVYAHLNRVIRRDALEMLFVAGPGHGGPAVVANAWLEGTYSEIYGQVGNDESGIAELFRQFSYPGGIPSHAAPETPGSISEGGELGYSLAHAYGSVFDNPQLITAVVIGDGEAETGPLAASWHSHNFLDPVHDGAVLPILHLNGYKIANPTILARMPEEQLEQLLRGYGHEPHFVTVADPDNTVQAHRDFAAAVDNCLA
;
A
#
# COMPACT_ATOMS: atom_id res chain seq x y z
N MET A 1 13.38 -21.06 7.54
CA MET A 1 14.10 -20.16 8.47
C MET A 1 14.19 -18.82 7.78
N ALA A 2 13.53 -17.79 8.31
CA ALA A 2 13.66 -16.41 7.82
C ALA A 2 15.13 -16.01 7.88
N GLY A 3 15.78 -15.93 6.71
CA GLY A 3 17.13 -15.39 6.59
C GLY A 3 17.07 -13.89 6.83
N SER A 4 18.07 -13.32 7.50
CA SER A 4 18.15 -11.87 7.62
C SER A 4 18.22 -11.25 6.22
N MET A 5 17.41 -10.21 5.97
CA MET A 5 17.37 -9.50 4.69
C MET A 5 18.79 -9.07 4.30
N GLY A 6 19.25 -9.54 3.14
CA GLY A 6 20.59 -9.25 2.63
C GLY A 6 20.78 -7.75 2.37
N GLN A 7 22.02 -7.28 2.32
CA GLN A 7 22.28 -5.86 2.08
C GLN A 7 21.80 -5.40 0.70
N ASP A 8 22.07 -6.19 -0.36
CA ASP A 8 21.63 -5.87 -1.71
C ASP A 8 20.09 -5.83 -1.84
N GLU A 9 19.41 -6.74 -1.14
CA GLU A 9 17.94 -6.79 -1.10
C GLU A 9 17.37 -5.58 -0.36
N LEU A 10 17.97 -5.21 0.77
CA LEU A 10 17.61 -3.99 1.51
C LEU A 10 17.76 -2.74 0.64
N GLU A 11 18.90 -2.60 -0.05
CA GLU A 11 19.16 -1.47 -0.94
C GLU A 11 18.16 -1.41 -2.10
N LEU A 12 17.75 -2.56 -2.64
CA LEU A 12 16.77 -2.62 -3.71
C LEU A 12 15.38 -2.19 -3.23
N VAL A 13 14.93 -2.69 -2.07
CA VAL A 13 13.63 -2.34 -1.49
C VAL A 13 13.57 -0.86 -1.10
N ASP A 14 14.63 -0.31 -0.48
CA ASP A 14 14.72 1.13 -0.14
C ASP A 14 14.65 2.00 -1.41
N ARG A 15 15.39 1.62 -2.46
CA ARG A 15 15.36 2.35 -3.75
C ARG A 15 13.97 2.32 -4.38
N TRP A 16 13.29 1.18 -4.36
CA TRP A 16 11.92 1.07 -4.85
C TRP A 16 10.98 1.99 -4.06
N TRP A 17 11.02 1.90 -2.73
CA TRP A 17 10.20 2.71 -1.83
C TRP A 17 10.40 4.21 -2.07
N ARG A 18 11.65 4.66 -2.17
CA ARG A 18 12.00 6.07 -2.44
C ARG A 18 11.57 6.52 -3.84
N ALA A 19 11.72 5.67 -4.85
CA ALA A 19 11.25 5.96 -6.20
C ALA A 19 9.72 6.08 -6.23
N ALA A 20 9.00 5.16 -5.60
CA ALA A 20 7.55 5.22 -5.49
C ALA A 20 7.08 6.48 -4.75
N ASN A 21 7.73 6.84 -3.64
CA ASN A 21 7.45 8.08 -2.92
C ASN A 21 7.69 9.33 -3.77
N TYR A 22 8.79 9.37 -4.52
CA TYR A 22 9.09 10.47 -5.43
C TYR A 22 8.02 10.61 -6.51
N LEU A 23 7.62 9.51 -7.13
CA LEU A 23 6.55 9.50 -8.14
C LEU A 23 5.20 9.91 -7.54
N SER A 24 4.89 9.48 -6.32
CA SER A 24 3.67 9.89 -5.61
C SER A 24 3.64 11.38 -5.31
N VAL A 25 4.76 11.98 -4.88
CA VAL A 25 4.87 13.44 -4.71
C VAL A 25 4.72 14.15 -6.06
N GLY A 26 5.39 13.67 -7.11
CA GLY A 26 5.25 14.22 -8.46
C GLY A 26 3.80 14.25 -8.95
N GLN A 27 3.07 13.16 -8.75
CA GLN A 27 1.63 13.07 -9.05
C GLN A 27 0.79 14.12 -8.32
N ILE A 28 1.08 14.42 -7.05
CA ILE A 28 0.29 15.40 -6.28
C ILE A 28 0.64 16.84 -6.67
N TYR A 29 1.92 17.14 -6.90
CA TYR A 29 2.41 18.51 -6.93
C TYR A 29 2.83 19.02 -8.31
N LEU A 30 3.37 18.17 -9.19
CA LEU A 30 4.05 18.63 -10.41
C LEU A 30 3.17 18.52 -11.66
N LEU A 31 3.28 19.53 -12.51
CA LEU A 31 2.69 19.60 -13.85
C LEU A 31 3.76 19.35 -14.93
N SER A 32 5.01 19.72 -14.67
CA SER A 32 6.16 19.57 -15.58
C SER A 32 7.47 19.47 -14.79
N ASN A 33 8.60 19.34 -15.49
CA ASN A 33 9.94 19.16 -14.91
C ASN A 33 10.01 17.97 -13.92
N PRO A 34 9.60 16.76 -14.35
CA PRO A 34 9.36 15.63 -13.46
C PRO A 34 10.63 15.10 -12.78
N LEU A 35 11.81 15.37 -13.31
CA LEU A 35 13.10 14.95 -12.75
C LEU A 35 13.93 16.13 -12.19
N LEU A 36 13.34 17.33 -12.09
CA LEU A 36 14.01 18.54 -11.61
C LEU A 36 15.34 18.82 -12.35
N ARG A 37 15.33 18.67 -13.68
CA ARG A 37 16.49 18.93 -14.56
C ARG A 37 16.90 20.41 -14.55
N GLU A 38 15.93 21.27 -14.30
CA GLU A 38 16.11 22.69 -14.06
C GLU A 38 15.60 23.06 -12.65
N PRO A 39 16.05 24.18 -12.05
CA PRO A 39 15.59 24.63 -10.74
C PRO A 39 14.05 24.69 -10.66
N LEU A 40 13.49 24.19 -9.56
CA LEU A 40 12.04 24.16 -9.36
C LEU A 40 11.47 25.59 -9.34
N ALA A 41 10.55 25.86 -10.26
CA ALA A 41 9.79 27.10 -10.35
C ALA A 41 8.31 26.86 -10.05
N ALA A 42 7.58 27.91 -9.65
CA ALA A 42 6.15 27.84 -9.35
C ALA A 42 5.32 27.32 -10.53
N ASP A 43 5.71 27.67 -11.76
CA ASP A 43 5.03 27.25 -13.00
C ASP A 43 5.14 25.75 -13.28
N HIS A 44 6.07 25.03 -12.61
CA HIS A 44 6.15 23.57 -12.68
C HIS A 44 5.12 22.88 -11.79
N THR A 45 4.45 23.61 -10.89
CA THR A 45 3.51 23.06 -9.92
C THR A 45 2.06 23.16 -10.41
N LYS A 46 1.23 22.22 -9.97
CA LYS A 46 -0.21 22.27 -10.24
C LYS A 46 -0.85 23.46 -9.51
N SER A 47 -1.72 24.19 -10.19
CA SER A 47 -2.48 25.30 -9.60
C SER A 47 -3.49 24.86 -8.54
N ARG A 48 -3.92 23.59 -8.58
CA ARG A 48 -4.75 22.94 -7.56
C ARG A 48 -4.06 21.67 -7.10
N LEU A 49 -3.70 21.63 -5.83
CA LEU A 49 -3.08 20.48 -5.19
C LEU A 49 -4.18 19.53 -4.73
N LEU A 50 -4.33 18.41 -5.43
CA LEU A 50 -5.34 17.39 -5.16
C LEU A 50 -4.65 16.03 -5.02
N GLY A 51 -4.99 15.31 -3.96
CA GLY A 51 -4.38 14.03 -3.61
C GLY A 51 -4.08 13.94 -2.13
N HIS A 52 -3.70 12.75 -1.67
CA HIS A 52 -3.40 12.48 -0.27
C HIS A 52 -1.98 11.98 -0.12
N TRP A 53 -1.23 12.60 0.79
CA TRP A 53 0.12 12.17 1.14
C TRP A 53 0.14 11.26 2.37
N GLY A 54 -0.72 11.50 3.37
CA GLY A 54 -0.60 10.90 4.71
C GLY A 54 -0.46 9.36 4.75
N THR A 55 -1.23 8.63 3.95
CA THR A 55 -1.16 7.16 3.87
C THR A 55 -0.15 6.63 2.85
N THR A 56 0.30 7.48 1.93
CA THR A 56 0.94 7.09 0.67
C THR A 56 2.33 6.48 0.87
N PRO A 57 3.22 7.04 1.71
CA PRO A 57 4.52 6.42 2.02
C PRO A 57 4.41 5.06 2.69
N GLY A 58 3.39 4.88 3.55
CA GLY A 58 3.12 3.60 4.20
C GLY A 58 2.68 2.54 3.21
N LEU A 59 1.77 2.89 2.29
CA LEU A 59 1.37 2.01 1.19
C LEU A 59 2.55 1.63 0.30
N ASN A 60 3.37 2.61 -0.11
CA ASN A 60 4.57 2.36 -0.91
C ASN A 60 5.56 1.43 -0.17
N PHE A 61 5.70 1.60 1.15
CA PHE A 61 6.60 0.79 1.96
C PHE A 61 6.12 -0.66 1.99
N VAL A 62 4.84 -0.88 2.29
CA VAL A 62 4.23 -2.22 2.24
C VAL A 62 4.38 -2.83 0.85
N TYR A 63 4.00 -2.12 -0.21
CA TYR A 63 4.07 -2.61 -1.58
C TYR A 63 5.48 -3.07 -1.95
N ALA A 64 6.52 -2.27 -1.63
CA ALA A 64 7.91 -2.64 -1.91
C ALA A 64 8.32 -3.95 -1.22
N HIS A 65 7.87 -4.17 0.02
CA HIS A 65 8.12 -5.41 0.77
C HIS A 65 7.32 -6.61 0.26
N LEU A 66 6.09 -6.40 -0.20
CA LEU A 66 5.30 -7.44 -0.85
C LEU A 66 5.96 -7.86 -2.18
N ASN A 67 6.40 -6.90 -2.99
CA ASN A 67 7.19 -7.18 -4.21
C ASN A 67 8.45 -8.00 -3.93
N ARG A 68 9.11 -7.77 -2.79
CA ARG A 68 10.26 -8.58 -2.38
C ARG A 68 9.88 -10.06 -2.24
N VAL A 69 8.86 -10.37 -1.45
CA VAL A 69 8.47 -11.77 -1.18
C VAL A 69 7.82 -12.43 -2.39
N ILE A 70 7.04 -11.69 -3.19
CA ILE A 70 6.54 -12.15 -4.49
C ILE A 70 7.71 -12.60 -5.37
N ARG A 71 8.77 -11.79 -5.48
CA ARG A 71 9.94 -12.13 -6.31
C ARG A 71 10.78 -13.26 -5.72
N ARG A 72 10.96 -13.30 -4.40
CA ARG A 72 11.79 -14.30 -3.72
C ARG A 72 11.16 -15.69 -3.82
N ASP A 73 9.86 -15.77 -3.58
CA ASP A 73 9.15 -17.03 -3.34
C ASP A 73 8.17 -17.40 -4.48
N ALA A 74 8.07 -16.56 -5.53
CA ALA A 74 7.16 -16.72 -6.66
C ALA A 74 5.68 -16.84 -6.24
N LEU A 75 5.26 -16.02 -5.27
CA LEU A 75 3.91 -16.03 -4.71
C LEU A 75 2.90 -15.43 -5.69
N GLU A 76 1.72 -16.06 -5.78
CA GLU A 76 0.53 -15.43 -6.36
C GLU A 76 -0.10 -14.51 -5.29
N MET A 77 0.02 -13.20 -5.49
CA MET A 77 -0.42 -12.22 -4.50
C MET A 77 -1.26 -11.11 -5.12
N LEU A 78 -2.37 -10.79 -4.46
CA LEU A 78 -3.21 -9.64 -4.76
C LEU A 78 -3.05 -8.58 -3.67
N PHE A 79 -2.98 -7.31 -4.07
CA PHE A 79 -2.88 -6.18 -3.16
C PHE A 79 -4.21 -5.42 -3.10
N VAL A 80 -4.73 -5.23 -1.88
CA VAL A 80 -5.92 -4.40 -1.62
C VAL A 80 -5.54 -3.20 -0.76
N ALA A 81 -5.71 -2.00 -1.31
CA ALA A 81 -5.53 -0.74 -0.59
C ALA A 81 -6.85 -0.31 0.07
N GLY A 82 -7.01 -0.60 1.37
CA GLY A 82 -8.11 -0.10 2.18
C GLY A 82 -8.15 1.43 2.26
N PRO A 83 -7.04 2.13 2.62
CA PRO A 83 -6.95 3.57 2.48
C PRO A 83 -6.72 3.97 1.01
N GLY A 84 -7.70 3.67 0.15
CA GLY A 84 -7.63 3.81 -1.30
C GLY A 84 -7.47 5.24 -1.80
N HIS A 85 -7.74 6.23 -0.94
CA HIS A 85 -7.37 7.64 -1.17
C HIS A 85 -5.85 7.86 -1.34
N GLY A 86 -5.03 6.86 -0.99
CA GLY A 86 -3.62 6.72 -1.35
C GLY A 86 -3.36 6.25 -2.79
N GLY A 87 -4.24 6.60 -3.73
CA GLY A 87 -4.10 6.29 -5.17
C GLY A 87 -2.71 6.54 -5.77
N PRO A 88 -1.99 7.63 -5.41
CA PRO A 88 -0.64 7.87 -5.92
C PRO A 88 0.35 6.74 -5.63
N ALA A 89 0.16 5.97 -4.54
CA ALA A 89 1.00 4.84 -4.21
C ALA A 89 0.77 3.69 -5.18
N VAL A 90 -0.50 3.30 -5.38
CA VAL A 90 -0.87 2.18 -6.26
C VAL A 90 -0.47 2.47 -7.70
N VAL A 91 -0.76 3.69 -8.20
CA VAL A 91 -0.37 4.13 -9.54
C VAL A 91 1.16 4.16 -9.71
N ALA A 92 1.91 4.68 -8.72
CA ALA A 92 3.37 4.71 -8.80
C ALA A 92 3.98 3.30 -8.87
N ASN A 93 3.48 2.36 -8.05
CA ASN A 93 3.98 0.98 -8.07
C ASN A 93 3.62 0.28 -9.39
N ALA A 94 2.37 0.40 -9.87
CA ALA A 94 1.94 -0.15 -11.16
C ALA A 94 2.76 0.39 -12.35
N TRP A 95 3.22 1.64 -12.27
CA TRP A 95 4.12 2.21 -13.28
C TRP A 95 5.55 1.68 -13.15
N LEU A 96 6.09 1.59 -11.93
CA LEU A 96 7.44 1.08 -11.68
C LEU A 96 7.62 -0.39 -12.10
N GLU A 97 6.59 -1.21 -11.96
CA GLU A 97 6.60 -2.60 -12.43
C GLU A 97 6.31 -2.75 -13.94
N GLY A 98 5.89 -1.67 -14.61
CA GLY A 98 5.67 -1.61 -16.06
C GLY A 98 4.23 -1.87 -16.52
N THR A 99 3.39 -2.50 -15.71
CA THR A 99 2.00 -2.85 -16.05
C THR A 99 1.17 -1.64 -16.49
N TYR A 100 1.40 -0.48 -15.87
CA TYR A 100 0.73 0.76 -16.24
C TYR A 100 1.02 1.15 -17.69
N SER A 101 2.28 1.06 -18.12
CA SER A 101 2.74 1.42 -19.46
C SER A 101 2.33 0.40 -20.53
N GLU A 102 2.12 -0.87 -20.15
CA GLU A 102 1.57 -1.91 -21.03
C GLU A 102 0.11 -1.63 -21.40
N ILE A 103 -0.68 -1.12 -20.45
CA ILE A 103 -2.10 -0.80 -20.64
C ILE A 103 -2.28 0.60 -21.23
N TYR A 104 -1.49 1.57 -20.76
CA TYR A 104 -1.57 2.98 -21.12
C TYR A 104 -0.31 3.42 -21.87
N GLY A 105 -0.21 3.07 -23.15
CA GLY A 105 0.99 3.31 -23.97
C GLY A 105 1.41 4.78 -24.12
N GLN A 106 0.52 5.74 -23.80
CA GLN A 106 0.87 7.16 -23.73
C GLN A 106 1.70 7.54 -22.50
N VAL A 107 1.76 6.68 -21.48
CA VAL A 107 2.54 6.85 -20.25
C VAL A 107 3.70 5.87 -20.28
N GLY A 108 4.74 6.19 -21.07
CA GLY A 108 5.90 5.30 -21.25
C GLY A 108 6.81 5.17 -20.03
N ASN A 109 7.86 4.36 -20.16
CA ASN A 109 8.89 4.14 -19.11
C ASN A 109 10.06 5.12 -19.22
N ASP A 110 9.80 6.37 -19.59
CA ASP A 110 10.82 7.41 -19.79
C ASP A 110 10.41 8.75 -19.12
N GLU A 111 11.26 9.77 -19.25
CA GLU A 111 11.01 11.09 -18.65
C GLU A 111 9.70 11.73 -19.12
N SER A 112 9.28 11.47 -20.36
CA SER A 112 8.01 11.97 -20.90
C SER A 112 6.81 11.24 -20.29
N GLY A 113 6.94 9.93 -20.08
CA GLY A 113 5.95 9.13 -19.36
C GLY A 113 5.81 9.54 -17.90
N ILE A 114 6.91 9.85 -17.21
CA ILE A 114 6.85 10.39 -15.84
C ILE A 114 6.14 11.76 -15.83
N ALA A 115 6.43 12.65 -16.80
CA ALA A 115 5.74 13.93 -16.92
C ALA A 115 4.23 13.74 -17.09
N GLU A 116 3.81 12.81 -17.95
CA GLU A 116 2.39 12.52 -18.16
C GLU A 116 1.74 11.90 -16.92
N LEU A 117 2.41 10.92 -16.29
CA LEU A 117 1.99 10.29 -15.03
C LEU A 117 1.71 11.35 -13.95
N PHE A 118 2.58 12.34 -13.84
CA PHE A 118 2.43 13.44 -12.88
C PHE A 118 1.27 14.34 -13.25
N ARG A 119 1.25 14.81 -14.51
CA ARG A 119 0.27 15.77 -15.01
C ARG A 119 -1.17 15.25 -14.91
N GLN A 120 -1.41 13.99 -15.26
CA GLN A 120 -2.76 13.42 -15.36
C GLN A 120 -3.42 13.14 -13.99
N PHE A 121 -2.64 12.96 -12.92
CA PHE A 121 -3.20 12.59 -11.62
C PHE A 121 -4.12 13.69 -11.05
N SER A 122 -5.37 13.35 -10.71
CA SER A 122 -6.38 14.28 -10.17
C SER A 122 -6.55 15.56 -10.99
N TYR A 123 -6.43 15.46 -12.31
CA TYR A 123 -6.49 16.58 -13.24
C TYR A 123 -7.70 16.47 -14.17
N PRO A 124 -8.30 17.58 -14.66
CA PRO A 124 -9.37 17.51 -15.65
C PRO A 124 -8.96 16.70 -16.88
N GLY A 125 -9.72 15.63 -17.17
CA GLY A 125 -9.43 14.70 -18.26
C GLY A 125 -8.28 13.71 -18.00
N GLY A 126 -7.77 13.64 -16.76
CA GLY A 126 -6.81 12.65 -16.31
C GLY A 126 -7.45 11.58 -15.42
N ILE A 127 -6.69 11.06 -14.46
CA ILE A 127 -7.06 9.89 -13.65
C ILE A 127 -7.56 10.28 -12.23
N PRO A 128 -8.38 9.44 -11.56
CA PRO A 128 -8.86 9.65 -10.19
C PRO A 128 -7.76 9.77 -9.14
N SER A 129 -8.17 10.28 -7.97
CA SER A 129 -7.30 10.40 -6.79
C SER A 129 -7.17 9.12 -5.96
N HIS A 130 -8.04 8.15 -6.21
CA HIS A 130 -8.14 6.88 -5.48
C HIS A 130 -7.50 5.74 -6.28
N ALA A 131 -7.37 4.56 -5.67
CA ALA A 131 -7.01 3.31 -6.33
C ALA A 131 -8.15 2.80 -7.25
N ALA A 132 -8.61 3.65 -8.17
CA ALA A 132 -9.82 3.45 -8.96
C ALA A 132 -9.71 2.23 -9.92
N PRO A 133 -10.83 1.76 -10.50
CA PRO A 133 -10.84 0.58 -11.39
C PRO A 133 -9.95 0.69 -12.63
N GLU A 134 -9.58 1.90 -13.04
CA GLU A 134 -8.61 2.15 -14.12
C GLU A 134 -7.15 1.97 -13.66
N THR A 135 -6.88 1.78 -12.37
CA THR A 135 -5.54 1.46 -11.88
C THR A 135 -5.29 -0.03 -12.04
N PRO A 136 -4.27 -0.45 -12.82
CA PRO A 136 -3.96 -1.86 -12.98
C PRO A 136 -3.72 -2.53 -11.63
N GLY A 137 -4.30 -3.72 -11.45
CA GLY A 137 -4.25 -4.48 -10.20
C GLY A 137 -5.30 -4.09 -9.15
N SER A 138 -6.05 -2.99 -9.32
CA SER A 138 -7.10 -2.63 -8.36
C SER A 138 -8.40 -3.41 -8.57
N ILE A 139 -8.85 -4.06 -7.50
CA ILE A 139 -10.20 -4.65 -7.40
C ILE A 139 -11.08 -3.94 -6.36
N SER A 140 -10.55 -2.93 -5.67
CA SER A 140 -11.20 -2.24 -4.56
C SER A 140 -10.70 -0.81 -4.50
N GLU A 141 -11.57 0.15 -4.80
CA GLU A 141 -11.20 1.57 -4.90
C GLU A 141 -10.82 2.21 -3.56
N GLY A 142 -11.41 1.75 -2.46
CA GLY A 142 -11.14 2.28 -1.12
C GLY A 142 -11.51 3.76 -0.94
N GLY A 143 -12.51 4.24 -1.71
CA GLY A 143 -13.12 5.55 -1.54
C GLY A 143 -14.11 5.58 -0.38
N GLU A 144 -15.14 4.72 -0.45
CA GLU A 144 -15.96 4.41 0.73
C GLU A 144 -15.23 3.34 1.57
N LEU A 145 -14.73 3.78 2.72
CA LEU A 145 -13.93 2.97 3.64
C LEU A 145 -14.80 1.90 4.34
N GLY A 146 -14.23 0.71 4.55
CA GLY A 146 -14.79 -0.31 5.43
C GLY A 146 -14.88 -1.71 4.83
N TYR A 147 -14.71 -1.84 3.52
CA TYR A 147 -14.93 -3.09 2.79
C TYR A 147 -13.64 -3.83 2.44
N SER A 148 -12.47 -3.26 2.70
CA SER A 148 -11.18 -3.79 2.24
C SER A 148 -10.94 -5.24 2.70
N LEU A 149 -11.15 -5.53 3.97
CA LEU A 149 -10.96 -6.87 4.52
C LEU A 149 -12.01 -7.85 4.01
N ALA A 150 -13.27 -7.44 3.87
CA ALA A 150 -14.32 -8.27 3.27
C ALA A 150 -13.99 -8.62 1.81
N HIS A 151 -13.54 -7.66 1.01
CA HIS A 151 -13.10 -7.89 -0.36
C HIS A 151 -11.89 -8.84 -0.40
N ALA A 152 -10.94 -8.70 0.52
CA ALA A 152 -9.77 -9.55 0.59
C ALA A 152 -10.10 -11.02 0.93
N TYR A 153 -11.04 -11.26 1.85
CA TYR A 153 -11.55 -12.62 2.10
C TYR A 153 -12.32 -13.14 0.88
N GLY A 154 -13.14 -12.28 0.26
CA GLY A 154 -13.87 -12.61 -0.96
C GLY A 154 -12.97 -13.08 -2.10
N SER A 155 -11.79 -12.47 -2.28
CA SER A 155 -10.89 -12.79 -3.39
C SER A 155 -10.17 -14.11 -3.25
N VAL A 156 -10.02 -14.65 -2.03
CA VAL A 156 -9.29 -15.90 -1.79
C VAL A 156 -10.18 -17.15 -1.76
N PHE A 157 -11.50 -16.99 -1.69
CA PHE A 157 -12.43 -18.13 -1.76
C PHE A 157 -12.25 -18.90 -3.08
N ASP A 158 -12.25 -20.23 -2.99
CA ASP A 158 -12.03 -21.15 -4.11
C ASP A 158 -10.69 -20.93 -4.85
N ASN A 159 -9.73 -20.22 -4.24
CA ASN A 159 -8.43 -19.94 -4.83
C ASN A 159 -7.28 -20.27 -3.86
N PRO A 160 -6.91 -21.56 -3.71
CA PRO A 160 -6.02 -22.05 -2.66
C PRO A 160 -4.56 -21.58 -2.77
N GLN A 161 -4.16 -20.99 -3.92
CA GLN A 161 -2.81 -20.49 -4.12
C GLN A 161 -2.68 -18.98 -3.89
N LEU A 162 -3.80 -18.26 -3.89
CA LEU A 162 -3.79 -16.80 -3.78
C LEU A 162 -3.57 -16.35 -2.34
N ILE A 163 -2.64 -15.42 -2.19
CA ILE A 163 -2.53 -14.61 -0.97
C ILE A 163 -3.08 -13.21 -1.28
N THR A 164 -4.09 -12.74 -0.54
CA THR A 164 -4.49 -11.34 -0.63
C THR A 164 -3.91 -10.55 0.54
N ALA A 165 -2.94 -9.69 0.26
CA ALA A 165 -2.41 -8.73 1.21
C ALA A 165 -3.29 -7.48 1.21
N VAL A 166 -3.90 -7.17 2.35
CA VAL A 166 -4.82 -6.04 2.50
C VAL A 166 -4.29 -5.05 3.51
N VAL A 167 -4.05 -3.81 3.05
CA VAL A 167 -3.69 -2.71 3.94
C VAL A 167 -4.97 -2.07 4.45
N ILE A 168 -5.15 -2.06 5.76
CA ILE A 168 -6.33 -1.55 6.45
C ILE A 168 -5.97 -0.21 7.08
N GLY A 169 -6.70 0.86 6.76
CA GLY A 169 -6.51 2.12 7.47
C GLY A 169 -6.94 1.99 8.93
N ASP A 170 -6.18 2.51 9.88
CA ASP A 170 -6.60 2.51 11.29
C ASP A 170 -7.86 3.38 11.54
N GLY A 171 -8.09 4.40 10.71
CA GLY A 171 -9.37 5.12 10.66
C GLY A 171 -10.50 4.34 9.96
N GLU A 172 -10.16 3.53 8.95
CA GLU A 172 -11.10 2.59 8.32
C GLU A 172 -11.58 1.54 9.35
N ALA A 173 -10.68 1.09 10.24
CA ALA A 173 -10.94 0.09 11.28
C ALA A 173 -12.01 0.50 12.30
N GLU A 174 -12.39 1.77 12.34
CA GLU A 174 -13.48 2.28 13.17
C GLU A 174 -14.85 2.13 12.50
N THR A 175 -14.92 1.74 11.23
CA THR A 175 -16.17 1.52 10.52
C THR A 175 -16.81 0.18 10.93
N GLY A 176 -18.14 0.16 11.00
CA GLY A 176 -18.90 -1.06 11.30
C GLY A 176 -18.61 -2.23 10.35
N PRO A 177 -18.61 -2.03 9.02
CA PRO A 177 -18.27 -3.08 8.07
C PRO A 177 -16.89 -3.69 8.31
N LEU A 178 -15.86 -2.89 8.56
CA LEU A 178 -14.51 -3.44 8.76
C LEU A 178 -14.39 -4.17 10.09
N ALA A 179 -14.96 -3.61 11.16
CA ALA A 179 -14.97 -4.26 12.47
C ALA A 179 -15.60 -5.66 12.42
N ALA A 180 -16.68 -5.84 11.66
CA ALA A 180 -17.31 -7.15 11.46
C ALA A 180 -16.51 -8.06 10.51
N SER A 181 -15.76 -7.49 9.55
CA SER A 181 -15.01 -8.24 8.54
C SER A 181 -13.85 -9.06 9.13
N TRP A 182 -13.36 -8.73 10.33
CA TRP A 182 -12.36 -9.55 11.03
C TRP A 182 -12.85 -10.97 11.30
N HIS A 183 -14.16 -11.19 11.44
CA HIS A 183 -14.72 -12.52 11.65
C HIS A 183 -14.70 -13.41 10.40
N SER A 184 -14.42 -12.85 9.21
CA SER A 184 -14.53 -13.59 7.94
C SER A 184 -13.55 -14.77 7.84
N HIS A 185 -12.45 -14.76 8.60
CA HIS A 185 -11.52 -15.89 8.67
C HIS A 185 -12.21 -17.21 9.11
N ASN A 186 -13.30 -17.12 9.89
CA ASN A 186 -14.04 -18.30 10.37
C ASN A 186 -14.76 -19.06 9.25
N PHE A 187 -14.86 -18.46 8.06
CA PHE A 187 -15.50 -19.08 6.90
C PHE A 187 -14.48 -19.62 5.89
N LEU A 188 -13.18 -19.37 6.06
CA LEU A 188 -12.15 -19.94 5.20
C LEU A 188 -11.92 -21.41 5.51
N ASP A 189 -11.80 -22.22 4.47
CA ASP A 189 -11.24 -23.56 4.51
C ASP A 189 -9.83 -23.54 3.91
N PRO A 190 -8.75 -23.68 4.71
CA PRO A 190 -7.37 -23.59 4.22
C PRO A 190 -6.98 -24.70 3.22
N VAL A 191 -7.84 -25.70 3.00
CA VAL A 191 -7.63 -26.71 1.95
C VAL A 191 -8.11 -26.23 0.58
N HIS A 192 -9.17 -25.42 0.54
CA HIS A 192 -9.88 -25.03 -0.69
C HIS A 192 -9.74 -23.54 -1.01
N ASP A 193 -9.50 -22.72 -0.01
CA ASP A 193 -9.37 -21.27 -0.10
C ASP A 193 -7.92 -20.83 0.10
N GLY A 194 -7.60 -19.65 -0.42
CA GLY A 194 -6.31 -19.00 -0.20
C GLY A 194 -6.21 -18.34 1.17
N ALA A 195 -5.23 -17.46 1.32
CA ALA A 195 -4.93 -16.80 2.60
C ALA A 195 -5.05 -15.27 2.49
N VAL A 196 -5.56 -14.64 3.54
CA VAL A 196 -5.55 -13.18 3.68
C VAL A 196 -4.43 -12.79 4.63
N LEU A 197 -3.63 -11.78 4.24
CA LEU A 197 -2.63 -11.14 5.09
C LEU A 197 -3.09 -9.70 5.42
N PRO A 198 -3.78 -9.48 6.56
CA PRO A 198 -4.19 -8.15 6.99
C PRO A 198 -3.00 -7.36 7.53
N ILE A 199 -2.83 -6.14 7.04
CA ILE A 199 -1.81 -5.19 7.48
C ILE A 199 -2.53 -3.96 8.03
N LEU A 200 -2.64 -3.88 9.35
CA LEU A 200 -3.26 -2.72 10.02
C LEU A 200 -2.30 -1.52 9.97
N HIS A 201 -2.60 -0.54 9.14
CA HIS A 201 -1.81 0.67 8.96
C HIS A 201 -2.08 1.67 10.10
N LEU A 202 -1.49 1.39 11.27
CA LEU A 202 -1.53 2.22 12.48
C LEU A 202 -0.66 3.48 12.36
N ASN A 203 -0.98 4.37 11.42
CA ASN A 203 -0.26 5.64 11.26
C ASN A 203 -0.71 6.71 12.28
N GLY A 204 -1.72 6.41 13.10
CA GLY A 204 -2.09 7.18 14.28
C GLY A 204 -3.22 8.18 14.07
N TYR A 205 -3.61 8.43 12.82
CA TYR A 205 -4.50 9.53 12.48
C TYR A 205 -5.43 9.20 11.31
N LYS A 206 -6.64 9.74 11.40
CA LYS A 206 -7.55 9.98 10.27
C LYS A 206 -7.55 11.48 9.94
N ILE A 207 -8.46 11.95 9.09
CA ILE A 207 -8.46 13.31 8.51
C ILE A 207 -8.12 14.42 9.53
N ALA A 208 -8.77 14.42 10.69
CA ALA A 208 -8.62 15.48 11.69
C ALA A 208 -8.64 14.97 13.13
N ASN A 209 -8.39 13.68 13.35
CA ASN A 209 -8.44 13.05 14.67
C ASN A 209 -7.44 11.92 14.76
N PRO A 210 -6.98 11.58 15.97
CA PRO A 210 -6.36 10.30 16.18
C PRO A 210 -7.34 9.14 15.96
N THR A 211 -6.81 7.94 15.84
CA THR A 211 -7.60 6.71 15.68
C THR A 211 -7.71 5.94 16.99
N ILE A 212 -8.81 5.20 17.17
CA ILE A 212 -9.07 4.45 18.40
C ILE A 212 -7.97 3.41 18.64
N LEU A 213 -7.67 2.61 17.62
CA LEU A 213 -6.70 1.51 17.75
C LEU A 213 -5.28 2.01 17.98
N ALA A 214 -4.87 3.13 17.39
CA ALA A 214 -3.53 3.68 17.62
C ALA A 214 -3.36 4.36 18.99
N ARG A 215 -4.45 4.63 19.71
CA ARG A 215 -4.41 5.15 21.10
C ARG A 215 -4.67 4.07 22.14
N MET A 216 -5.00 2.86 21.70
CA MET A 216 -5.16 1.69 22.54
C MET A 216 -3.77 1.21 23.01
N PRO A 217 -3.58 0.84 24.30
CA PRO A 217 -2.36 0.19 24.74
C PRO A 217 -2.08 -1.07 23.90
N GLU A 218 -0.81 -1.30 23.55
CA GLU A 218 -0.41 -2.40 22.66
C GLU A 218 -0.93 -3.77 23.14
N GLU A 219 -0.87 -4.04 24.45
CA GLU A 219 -1.39 -5.28 25.06
C GLU A 219 -2.91 -5.46 24.83
N GLN A 220 -3.69 -4.39 24.85
CA GLN A 220 -5.13 -4.45 24.58
C GLN A 220 -5.40 -4.68 23.09
N LEU A 221 -4.61 -4.06 22.22
CA LEU A 221 -4.72 -4.27 20.77
C LEU A 221 -4.34 -5.71 20.40
N GLU A 222 -3.29 -6.25 21.03
CA GLU A 222 -2.91 -7.65 20.88
C GLU A 222 -4.05 -8.58 21.32
N GLN A 223 -4.64 -8.35 22.49
CA GLN A 223 -5.77 -9.14 22.98
C GLN A 223 -6.97 -9.10 22.03
N LEU A 224 -7.27 -7.92 21.45
CA LEU A 224 -8.34 -7.75 20.47
C LEU A 224 -8.08 -8.58 19.21
N LEU A 225 -6.90 -8.46 18.60
CA LEU A 225 -6.54 -9.16 17.37
C LEU A 225 -6.46 -10.67 17.56
N ARG A 226 -5.93 -11.13 18.70
CA ARG A 226 -5.97 -12.54 19.10
C ARG A 226 -7.41 -13.02 19.34
N GLY A 227 -8.26 -12.17 19.91
CA GLY A 227 -9.69 -12.43 20.06
C GLY A 227 -10.42 -12.59 18.72
N TYR A 228 -9.94 -11.93 17.66
CA TYR A 228 -10.37 -12.16 16.27
C TYR A 228 -9.73 -13.38 15.61
N GLY A 229 -8.95 -14.20 16.32
CA GLY A 229 -8.33 -15.41 15.76
C GLY A 229 -7.05 -15.18 14.96
N HIS A 230 -6.45 -13.99 15.05
CA HIS A 230 -5.19 -13.67 14.37
C HIS A 230 -3.97 -13.76 15.31
N GLU A 231 -2.80 -14.04 14.75
CA GLU A 231 -1.51 -13.89 15.42
C GLU A 231 -0.92 -12.52 15.02
N PRO A 232 -0.97 -11.49 15.89
CA PRO A 232 -0.49 -10.16 15.53
C PRO A 232 1.05 -10.08 15.59
N HIS A 233 1.66 -9.51 14.54
CA HIS A 233 3.07 -9.15 14.51
C HIS A 233 3.21 -7.62 14.47
N PHE A 234 3.80 -7.04 15.53
CA PHE A 234 3.98 -5.59 15.63
C PHE A 234 5.29 -5.14 14.99
N VAL A 235 5.22 -4.09 14.17
CA VAL A 235 6.38 -3.42 13.58
C VAL A 235 6.29 -1.93 13.91
N THR A 236 7.16 -1.46 14.79
CA THR A 236 7.16 -0.07 15.28
C THR A 236 8.43 0.64 14.82
N VAL A 237 8.26 1.68 14.02
CA VAL A 237 9.36 2.57 13.60
C VAL A 237 9.49 3.70 14.62
N ALA A 238 10.32 3.48 15.65
CA ALA A 238 10.51 4.47 16.72
C ALA A 238 11.29 5.72 16.26
N ASP A 239 12.22 5.54 15.32
CA ASP A 239 12.99 6.61 14.69
C ASP A 239 12.69 6.61 13.18
N PRO A 240 11.99 7.64 12.65
CA PRO A 240 11.66 7.70 11.23
C PRO A 240 12.90 7.85 10.33
N ASP A 241 14.04 8.30 10.86
CA ASP A 241 15.29 8.42 10.10
C ASP A 241 16.03 7.06 9.98
N ASN A 242 15.69 6.08 10.83
CA ASN A 242 16.29 4.75 10.80
C ASN A 242 15.55 3.80 9.84
N THR A 243 15.53 4.17 8.56
CA THR A 243 14.84 3.40 7.50
C THR A 243 15.42 2.00 7.33
N VAL A 244 16.73 1.82 7.57
CA VAL A 244 17.40 0.51 7.52
C VAL A 244 16.79 -0.45 8.52
N GLN A 245 16.61 -0.03 9.77
CA GLN A 245 16.00 -0.89 10.80
C GLN A 245 14.52 -1.12 10.49
N ALA A 246 13.78 -0.09 10.08
CA ALA A 246 12.38 -0.21 9.68
C ALA A 246 12.18 -1.28 8.59
N HIS A 247 13.01 -1.26 7.53
CA HIS A 247 12.97 -2.27 6.48
C HIS A 247 13.27 -3.67 7.02
N ARG A 248 14.25 -3.82 7.91
CA ARG A 248 14.60 -5.13 8.49
C ARG A 248 13.50 -5.69 9.37
N ASP A 249 12.88 -4.86 10.20
CA ASP A 249 11.82 -5.29 11.11
C ASP A 249 10.56 -5.68 10.34
N PHE A 250 10.15 -4.86 9.37
CA PHE A 250 9.01 -5.19 8.52
C PHE A 250 9.29 -6.41 7.65
N ALA A 251 10.52 -6.54 7.15
CA ALA A 251 10.94 -7.71 6.41
C ALA A 251 10.78 -9.00 7.19
N ALA A 252 11.26 -9.02 8.44
CA ALA A 252 11.18 -10.17 9.31
C ALA A 252 9.73 -10.50 9.69
N ALA A 253 8.89 -9.48 9.92
CA ALA A 253 7.47 -9.69 10.21
C ALA A 253 6.75 -10.34 9.02
N VAL A 254 6.93 -9.81 7.79
CA VAL A 254 6.32 -10.40 6.59
C VAL A 254 6.81 -11.83 6.36
N ASP A 255 8.12 -12.09 6.55
CA ASP A 255 8.67 -13.44 6.40
C ASP A 255 8.12 -14.42 7.43
N ASN A 256 7.88 -13.98 8.66
CA ASN A 256 7.27 -14.82 9.69
C ASN A 256 5.79 -15.10 9.40
N CYS A 257 5.05 -14.12 8.87
CA CYS A 257 3.65 -14.31 8.50
C CYS A 257 3.44 -15.26 7.31
N LEU A 258 4.46 -15.43 6.47
CA LEU A 258 4.40 -16.27 5.26
C LEU A 258 5.11 -17.63 5.40
N ALA A 259 5.72 -17.90 6.56
CA ALA A 259 6.45 -19.14 6.84
C ALA A 259 5.54 -20.29 7.30
#